data_AF-A0A968HGW0-F1
#
_entry.id   AF-A0A968HGW0-F1
#
_cell.length_a   1.000
_cell.length_b   1.000
_cell.length_c   1.000
_cell.angle_alpha   90.00
_cell.angle_beta   90.00
_cell.angle_gamma   90.00
#
_symmetry.space_group_name_H-M   'P 1'
#
loop_
_entity.id
_entity.type
_entity.pdbx_description
1 polymer ?
#
loop_
_entity_poly.entity_id
_entity_poly.type
_entity_poly.pdbx_seq_one_letter_code
_entity_poly.pdbx_strand_id
1 'polypeptide(L)' 'IVNYDYYQAEGIPIGSGAVESLVKQIDRRTKISGAQWKEEHIPKVLAHRCAYLNRQLQPIFLSQM' A
#
# COMPACT_ATOMS: atom_id res chain seq x y z
N ILE A 1 -2.09 -1.32 -29.85
CA ILE A 1 -1.01 -1.97 -29.08
C ILE A 1 -0.45 -0.93 -28.12
N VAL A 2 -0.19 -1.31 -26.86
CA VAL A 2 0.43 -0.42 -25.87
C VAL A 2 1.90 -0.20 -26.26
N ASN A 3 2.35 1.05 -26.30
CA ASN A 3 3.71 1.41 -26.72
C ASN A 3 4.67 1.37 -25.51
N TYR A 4 5.17 0.17 -25.21
CA TYR A 4 6.08 -0.05 -24.08
C TYR A 4 7.42 0.68 -24.22
N ASP A 5 7.94 0.80 -25.44
CA ASP A 5 9.22 1.49 -25.70
C ASP A 5 9.11 2.99 -25.36
N TYR A 6 8.01 3.63 -25.76
CA TYR A 6 7.75 5.03 -25.40
C TYR A 6 7.64 5.22 -23.88
N TYR A 7 6.88 4.36 -23.18
CA TYR A 7 6.74 4.45 -21.73
C TYR A 7 8.05 4.17 -20.99
N GLN A 8 8.87 3.25 -21.49
CA GLN A 8 10.20 3.03 -20.95
C GLN A 8 11.11 4.26 -21.13
N ALA A 9 11.07 4.89 -22.31
CA ALA A 9 11.84 6.10 -22.60
C ALA A 9 11.41 7.31 -21.74
N GLU A 10 10.12 7.43 -21.44
CA GLU A 10 9.57 8.46 -20.53
C GLU A 10 9.80 8.15 -19.04
N GLY A 11 10.44 7.01 -18.72
CA GLY A 11 10.67 6.58 -17.34
C GLY A 11 9.39 6.13 -16.60
N ILE A 12 8.32 5.87 -17.35
CA ILE A 12 7.06 5.38 -16.78
C ILE A 12 7.26 3.91 -16.39
N PRO A 13 7.01 3.55 -15.13
CA PRO A 13 7.19 2.17 -14.66
C PRO A 13 6.21 1.24 -15.39
N ILE A 14 6.77 0.39 -16.25
CA ILE A 14 6.05 -0.62 -17.04
C ILE A 14 5.91 -1.96 -16.31
N GLY A 15 6.71 -2.19 -15.27
CA GLY A 15 6.66 -3.39 -14.45
C GLY A 15 5.72 -3.25 -13.25
N SER A 16 4.91 -4.29 -13.00
CA SER A 16 4.03 -4.37 -11.83
C SER A 16 4.76 -4.70 -10.53
N GLY A 17 6.06 -5.01 -10.57
CA GLY A 17 6.80 -5.54 -9.41
C GLY A 17 6.74 -4.66 -8.16
N ALA A 18 6.78 -3.34 -8.31
CA ALA A 18 6.61 -2.42 -7.19
C ALA A 18 5.20 -2.48 -6.58
N VAL A 19 4.17 -2.52 -7.44
CA VAL A 19 2.76 -2.62 -7.04
C VAL A 19 2.49 -3.98 -6.38
N GLU A 20 2.92 -5.08 -7.00
CA GLU A 20 2.78 -6.44 -6.46
C GLU A 20 3.46 -6.60 -5.11
N SER A 21 4.67 -6.02 -4.96
CA SER A 21 5.39 -6.03 -3.69
C SER A 21 4.63 -5.27 -2.61
N LEU A 22 4.04 -4.12 -2.93
CA LEU A 22 3.21 -3.35 -1.98
C LEU A 22 1.95 -4.12 -1.57
N VAL A 23 1.25 -4.75 -2.53
CA VAL A 23 0.06 -5.57 -2.24
C VAL A 23 0.42 -6.74 -1.31
N LYS A 24 1.54 -7.42 -1.55
CA LYS A 24 2.02 -8.51 -0.67
C LYS A 24 2.35 -8.03 0.74
N GLN A 25 2.90 -6.83 0.88
CA GLN A 25 3.18 -6.23 2.19
C GLN A 25 1.90 -5.87 2.96
N ILE A 26 0.86 -5.39 2.25
CA ILE A 26 -0.46 -5.14 2.84
C ILE A 26 -1.06 -6.46 3.29
N ASP A 27 -1.14 -7.47 2.42
CA ASP A 27 -1.72 -8.80 2.71
C ASP A 27 -1.10 -9.42 3.97
N ARG A 28 0.23 -9.45 4.04
CA ARG A 28 0.96 -9.99 5.20
C ARG A 28 0.62 -9.30 6.53
N ARG A 29 0.23 -8.02 6.48
CA ARG A 29 -0.09 -7.21 7.68
C ARG A 29 -1.59 -7.14 7.98
N THR A 30 -2.45 -7.55 7.05
CA THR A 30 -3.90 -7.64 7.24
C THR A 30 -4.36 -9.05 7.57
N LYS A 31 -3.64 -10.09 7.12
CA LYS A 31 -3.97 -11.48 7.38
C LYS A 31 -3.63 -11.86 8.82
N ILE A 32 -4.65 -12.23 9.58
CA ILE A 32 -4.52 -12.75 10.94
C ILE A 32 -5.05 -14.19 10.91
N SER A 33 -4.21 -15.17 11.23
CA SER A 33 -4.61 -16.58 11.24
C SER A 33 -5.77 -16.81 12.21
N GLY A 34 -6.85 -17.43 11.73
CA GLY A 34 -8.03 -17.74 12.55
C GLY A 34 -8.96 -16.54 12.80
N ALA A 35 -8.68 -15.36 12.23
CA ALA A 35 -9.55 -14.20 12.35
C ALA A 35 -9.95 -13.66 10.97
N GLN A 36 -11.14 -13.07 10.91
CA GLN A 36 -11.66 -12.36 9.75
C GLN A 36 -12.06 -10.95 10.17
N TRP A 37 -11.94 -10.01 9.24
CA TRP A 37 -12.41 -8.65 9.42
C TRP A 37 -13.88 -8.56 9.02
N LYS A 38 -14.66 -7.75 9.75
CA LYS A 38 -15.97 -7.34 9.27
C LYS A 38 -15.80 -6.45 8.05
N GLU A 39 -16.66 -6.62 7.05
CA GLU A 39 -16.60 -5.87 5.78
C GLU A 39 -16.59 -4.35 6.00
N GLU A 40 -17.40 -3.87 6.95
CA GLU A 40 -17.47 -2.45 7.35
C GLU A 40 -16.12 -1.86 7.82
N HIS A 41 -15.21 -2.70 8.31
CA HIS A 41 -13.91 -2.27 8.84
C HIS A 41 -12.76 -2.44 7.84
N ILE A 42 -12.99 -3.16 6.73
CA ILE A 42 -11.97 -3.39 5.69
C ILE A 42 -11.36 -2.07 5.19
N PRO A 43 -12.14 -1.02 4.82
CA PRO A 43 -11.55 0.22 4.30
C PRO A 43 -10.64 0.90 5.32
N LYS A 44 -11.03 0.90 6.61
CA LYS A 44 -10.26 1.53 7.69
C LYS A 44 -8.93 0.79 7.93
N VAL A 45 -8.97 -0.54 7.96
CA VAL A 45 -7.78 -1.37 8.15
C VAL A 45 -6.80 -1.14 6.99
N LEU A 46 -7.28 -1.17 5.74
CA LEU A 46 -6.46 -0.92 4.56
C LEU A 46 -5.85 0.49 4.58
N ALA A 47 -6.64 1.52 4.89
CA ALA A 47 -6.17 2.89 4.97
C ALA A 47 -5.02 3.05 5.99
N HIS A 48 -5.13 2.44 7.16
CA HIS A 48 -4.05 2.46 8.16
C HIS A 48 -2.78 1.76 7.66
N ARG A 49 -2.89 0.64 6.93
CA ARG A 49 -1.71 -0.04 6.36
C ARG A 49 -1.06 0.78 5.25
N CYS A 50 -1.85 1.42 4.40
CA CYS A 50 -1.35 2.34 3.37
C CYS A 50 -0.64 3.54 4.02
N ALA A 51 -1.24 4.18 5.02
CA ALA A 51 -0.63 5.29 5.73
C ALA A 51 0.71 4.90 6.40
N TYR A 52 0.79 3.69 6.96
CA TYR A 52 2.04 3.15 7.51
C TYR A 52 3.13 2.99 6.43
N LEU A 53 2.82 2.34 5.32
CA LEU A 53 3.78 2.09 4.22
C LEU A 53 4.23 3.41 3.56
N ASN A 54 3.34 4.39 3.48
CA ASN A 54 3.64 5.73 2.95
C ASN A 54 4.28 6.67 3.98
N ARG A 55 4.57 6.20 5.20
CA ARG A 55 5.13 7.02 6.30
C ARG A 55 4.28 8.26 6.64
N GLN A 56 2.97 8.14 6.47
CA GLN A 56 1.98 9.20 6.74
C GLN A 56 1.38 9.09 8.15
N LEU A 57 1.83 8.13 8.96
CA LEU A 57 1.47 8.08 10.37
C LEU A 57 2.22 9.18 11.11
N GLN A 58 1.48 10.20 11.51
CA GLN A 58 1.99 11.23 12.41
C GLN A 58 2.44 10.59 13.74
N PRO A 59 3.69 10.82 14.19
CA PRO A 59 4.08 10.46 15.54
C PRO A 59 3.28 11.32 16.51
N ILE A 60 2.58 10.67 17.45
CA ILE A 60 1.83 11.33 18.53
C ILE A 60 2.69 12.36 19.31
N PHE A 61 4.02 12.22 19.28
CA PHE A 61 4.95 13.09 20.01
C PHE A 61 5.30 14.41 19.32
N LEU A 62 5.00 14.63 18.04
CA LEU A 62 5.40 15.86 17.33
C LEU A 62 4.31 16.93 17.24
N SER A 63 3.11 16.69 17.78
CA SER A 63 1.98 17.63 17.72
C SER A 63 1.78 18.44 19.01
N GLN A 64 2.72 18.36 19.96
CA GLN A 64 2.65 18.97 21.30
C GLN A 64 3.90 19.83 21.64
N MET A 65 4.78 20.12 20.66
CA MET A 65 5.90 21.06 20.80
C MET A 65 5.71 22.26 19.90
#